data_AF-A0A518VCB9-F1
#
_entry.id   AF-A0A518VCB9-F1
#
_cell.length_a   1.000
_cell.length_b   1.000
_cell.length_c   1.000
_cell.angle_alpha   90.00
_cell.angle_beta   90.00
_cell.angle_gamma   90.00
#
_symmetry.space_group_name_H-M   'P 1'
#
loop_
_entity.id
_entity.type
_entity.pdbx_description
1 polymer ?
#
loop_
_entity_poly.entity_id
_entity_poly.type
_entity_poly.pdbx_seq_one_letter_code
_entity_poly.pdbx_strand_id
1 'polypeptide(L)'
;MSREIDAKVAECLGWTEINPHQELIAGGHGIGVRKGEVNTNLKGSLLRTPIPYYSSSGEDMLWLIADAREDGYLFEMSESPIDSACKVSKWNETEKTFELLSVFHLEEINYLPAVVALAYLEAKGVDITPYLKEEK
;
A
#
# COMPACT_ATOMS: atom_id res chain seq x y z
N MET A 1 -4.34 14.89 0.12
CA MET A 1 -4.82 13.58 -0.37
C MET A 1 -3.81 12.45 -0.12
N SER A 2 -2.56 12.53 -0.60
CA SER A 2 -1.52 11.50 -0.41
C SER A 2 -1.38 10.99 1.05
N ARG A 3 -1.37 11.89 2.04
CA ARG A 3 -1.26 11.50 3.45
C ARG A 3 -2.46 10.75 4.04
N GLU A 4 -3.65 10.89 3.46
CA GLU A 4 -4.83 10.10 3.84
C GLU A 4 -4.77 8.69 3.26
N ILE A 5 -4.22 8.56 2.04
CA ILE A 5 -3.93 7.26 1.41
C ILE A 5 -2.90 6.51 2.25
N ASP A 6 -1.80 7.15 2.65
CA ASP A 6 -0.76 6.54 3.48
C ASP A 6 -1.31 6.02 4.81
N ALA A 7 -2.18 6.82 5.46
CA ALA A 7 -2.83 6.42 6.71
C ALA A 7 -3.73 5.20 6.50
N LYS A 8 -4.49 5.15 5.40
CA LYS A 8 -5.37 4.01 5.11
C LYS A 8 -4.57 2.75 4.79
N VAL A 9 -3.46 2.88 4.09
CA VAL A 9 -2.53 1.77 3.83
C VAL A 9 -1.96 1.22 5.13
N ALA A 10 -1.54 2.10 6.06
CA ALA A 10 -1.07 1.68 7.38
C ALA A 10 -2.18 0.96 8.17
N GLU A 11 -3.42 1.46 8.18
CA GLU A 11 -4.55 0.76 8.79
C GLU A 11 -4.76 -0.64 8.18
N CYS A 12 -4.70 -0.75 6.85
CA CYS A 12 -4.85 -2.02 6.12
C CYS A 12 -3.73 -3.02 6.46
N LEU A 13 -2.53 -2.54 6.77
CA LEU A 13 -1.40 -3.35 7.22
C LEU A 13 -1.49 -3.75 8.71
N GLY A 14 -2.60 -3.44 9.39
CA GLY A 14 -2.83 -3.83 10.78
C GLY A 14 -2.17 -2.93 11.82
N TRP A 15 -1.85 -1.68 11.46
CA TRP A 15 -1.28 -0.71 12.40
C TRP A 15 -2.41 -0.18 13.30
N THR A 16 -2.25 -0.35 14.61
CA THR A 16 -3.36 -0.33 15.58
C THR A 16 -3.79 1.06 16.04
N GLU A 17 -2.96 2.09 15.91
CA GLU A 17 -3.31 3.46 16.29
C GLU A 17 -2.51 4.47 15.43
N ILE A 18 -3.25 5.35 14.73
CA ILE A 18 -2.72 6.50 14.00
C ILE A 18 -3.11 7.75 14.78
N ASN A 19 -2.14 8.48 15.32
CA ASN A 19 -2.42 9.72 16.03
C ASN A 19 -2.68 10.88 15.04
N PRO A 20 -3.24 12.03 15.47
CA PRO A 20 -3.54 13.17 14.59
C PRO A 20 -2.29 13.86 14.00
N HIS A 21 -1.09 13.48 14.45
CA HIS A 21 0.19 13.91 13.89
C HIS A 21 0.81 12.88 12.93
N GLN A 22 0.08 11.81 12.59
CA GLN A 22 0.56 10.71 11.74
C GLN A 22 1.74 9.93 12.33
N GLU A 23 1.75 9.80 13.65
CA GLU A 23 2.65 8.91 14.37
C GLU A 23 1.91 7.62 14.74
N LEU A 24 2.61 6.51 14.59
CA LEU A 24 2.09 5.16 14.79
C LEU A 24 2.25 4.72 16.24
N ILE A 25 1.25 4.01 16.78
CA ILE A 25 1.30 3.37 18.09
C ILE A 25 1.10 1.86 17.88
N ALA A 26 2.18 1.10 18.07
CA ALA A 26 2.25 -0.32 17.73
C ALA A 26 1.55 -1.24 18.74
N GLY A 27 0.73 -2.15 18.23
CA GLY A 27 0.09 -3.25 18.95
C GLY A 27 -0.35 -4.44 18.08
N GLY A 28 0.05 -4.52 16.80
CA GLY A 28 -0.38 -5.57 15.85
C GLY A 28 0.75 -6.06 14.94
N HIS A 29 0.60 -7.26 14.37
CA HIS A 29 1.56 -7.94 13.48
C HIS A 29 1.91 -7.06 12.27
N GLY A 30 3.00 -6.31 12.36
CA GLY A 30 3.41 -5.41 11.27
C GLY A 30 4.51 -4.48 11.73
N ILE A 31 5.50 -5.01 12.47
CA ILE A 31 6.70 -4.21 12.72
C ILE A 31 7.42 -4.11 11.38
N GLY A 32 7.55 -2.90 10.85
CA GLY A 32 8.48 -2.52 9.80
C GLY A 32 9.94 -2.70 10.25
N VAL A 33 10.32 -3.95 10.57
CA VAL A 33 11.70 -4.36 10.73
C VAL A 33 12.11 -4.99 9.42
N ARG A 34 13.23 -4.54 8.86
CA ARG A 34 13.92 -5.26 7.79
C ARG A 34 13.94 -6.76 8.13
N LYS A 35 13.42 -7.61 7.22
CA LYS A 35 13.61 -9.08 7.27
C LYS A 35 15.12 -9.35 7.34
N GLY A 36 15.68 -9.43 8.55
CA GLY A 36 17.12 -9.49 8.80
C GLY A 36 17.55 -9.07 10.22
N GLU A 37 16.79 -8.21 10.90
CA GLU A 37 17.06 -7.80 12.28
C GLU A 37 15.88 -8.12 13.21
N VAL A 38 15.49 -9.38 13.29
CA VAL A 38 14.45 -9.80 14.26
C VAL A 38 15.01 -9.70 15.68
N ASN A 39 14.93 -8.52 16.29
CA ASN A 39 15.15 -8.37 17.72
C ASN A 39 13.83 -8.71 18.42
N THR A 40 13.62 -10.00 18.70
CA THR A 40 12.44 -10.58 19.36
C THR A 40 12.22 -10.11 20.82
N ASN A 41 12.93 -9.07 21.28
CA ASN A 41 12.87 -8.58 22.66
C ASN A 41 11.90 -7.41 22.90
N LEU A 42 11.20 -6.91 21.88
CA LEU A 42 10.22 -5.84 22.05
C LEU A 42 8.85 -6.39 22.46
N LYS A 43 8.77 -6.93 23.68
CA LYS A 43 7.48 -7.13 24.35
C LYS A 43 6.89 -5.77 24.70
N GLY A 44 5.88 -5.32 23.96
CA GLY A 44 4.94 -4.29 24.40
C GLY A 44 5.49 -2.86 24.52
N SER A 45 6.58 -2.53 23.85
CA SER A 45 7.10 -1.15 23.80
C SER A 45 6.51 -0.40 22.61
N LEU A 46 5.74 0.65 22.90
CA LEU A 46 5.22 1.67 22.00
C LEU A 46 6.36 2.31 21.18
N LEU A 47 6.67 1.74 20.01
CA LEU A 47 7.54 2.40 19.04
C LEU A 47 6.69 3.40 18.26
N ARG A 48 6.97 4.69 18.47
CA ARG A 48 6.42 5.77 17.64
C ARG A 48 7.28 5.93 16.41
N THR A 49 6.74 5.54 15.26
CA THR A 49 7.37 5.76 13.97
C THR A 49 6.45 6.58 13.08
N PRO A 50 7.00 7.45 12.21
CA PRO A 50 6.19 8.15 11.22
C PRO A 50 5.58 7.16 10.23
N ILE A 51 4.38 7.44 9.73
CA ILE A 51 3.75 6.66 8.65
C ILE A 51 4.60 6.80 7.39
N PRO A 52 5.06 5.67 6.79
CA PRO A 52 5.78 5.69 5.52
C PRO A 52 5.00 6.40 4.43
N TYR A 53 5.70 6.93 3.44
CA TYR A 53 5.13 7.71 2.36
C TYR A 53 4.70 6.79 1.22
N TYR A 54 3.79 5.86 1.50
CA TYR A 54 3.35 4.81 0.56
C TYR A 54 2.87 5.33 -0.80
N SER A 55 2.12 6.42 -0.79
CA SER A 55 1.61 7.10 -1.98
C SER A 55 2.57 8.17 -2.52
N SER A 56 3.71 8.38 -1.86
CA SER A 56 4.68 9.40 -2.27
C SER A 56 6.16 9.09 -2.12
N SER A 57 6.51 7.81 -2.13
CA SER A 57 7.88 7.33 -2.11
C SER A 57 7.94 6.06 -2.92
N GLY A 58 8.82 6.03 -3.92
CA GLY A 58 9.05 4.83 -4.71
C GLY A 58 9.60 3.69 -3.85
N GLU A 59 10.39 3.98 -2.81
CA GLU A 59 10.87 2.97 -1.87
C GLU A 59 9.70 2.36 -1.09
N ASP A 60 8.88 3.19 -0.44
CA ASP A 60 7.74 2.72 0.37
C ASP A 60 6.68 2.01 -0.49
N MET A 61 6.51 2.44 -1.74
CA MET A 61 5.70 1.74 -2.74
C MET A 61 6.17 0.31 -2.99
N LEU A 62 7.50 0.08 -3.10
CA LEU A 62 8.04 -1.28 -3.31
C LEU A 62 7.73 -2.21 -2.12
N TRP A 63 7.60 -1.68 -0.91
CA TRP A 63 7.17 -2.47 0.25
C TRP A 63 5.74 -2.96 0.11
N LEU A 64 4.83 -2.16 -0.46
CA LEU A 64 3.45 -2.59 -0.72
C LEU A 64 3.39 -3.71 -1.75
N ILE A 65 4.20 -3.61 -2.80
CA ILE A 65 4.27 -4.63 -3.84
C ILE A 65 4.83 -5.94 -3.24
N ALA A 66 5.85 -5.84 -2.37
CA ALA A 66 6.40 -6.99 -1.67
C ALA A 66 5.38 -7.65 -0.73
N ASP A 67 4.64 -6.86 0.05
CA ASP A 67 3.56 -7.35 0.93
C ASP A 67 2.46 -8.05 0.11
N ALA A 68 1.94 -7.38 -0.92
CA ALA A 68 0.86 -7.93 -1.74
C ALA A 68 1.27 -9.22 -2.47
N ARG A 69 2.55 -9.35 -2.81
CA ARG A 69 3.09 -10.58 -3.40
C ARG A 69 3.02 -11.77 -2.45
N GLU A 70 3.19 -11.56 -1.14
CA GLU A 70 3.04 -12.64 -0.14
C GLU A 70 1.60 -13.16 -0.11
N ASP A 71 0.62 -12.32 -0.44
CA ASP A 71 -0.80 -12.67 -0.58
C ASP A 71 -1.20 -13.15 -1.99
N GLY A 72 -0.22 -13.37 -2.87
CA GLY A 72 -0.43 -13.89 -4.22
C GLY A 72 -0.92 -12.85 -5.23
N TYR A 73 -0.76 -11.56 -4.96
CA TYR A 73 -1.04 -10.51 -5.92
C TYR A 73 0.18 -10.18 -6.79
N LEU A 74 -0.08 -9.78 -8.03
CA LEU A 74 0.89 -9.28 -8.99
C LEU A 74 0.48 -7.88 -9.41
N PHE A 75 1.44 -6.95 -9.33
CA PHE A 75 1.29 -5.56 -9.73
C PHE A 75 2.12 -5.33 -10.99
N GLU A 76 1.45 -5.03 -12.10
CA GLU A 76 2.09 -4.64 -13.36
C GLU A 76 1.91 -3.13 -13.53
N MET A 77 3.02 -2.42 -13.68
CA MET A 77 3.05 -0.96 -13.69
C MET A 77 3.52 -0.46 -15.06
N SER A 78 2.89 0.58 -15.56
CA SER A 78 3.37 1.32 -16.72
C SER A 78 3.33 2.81 -16.44
N GLU A 79 4.46 3.47 -16.65
CA GLU A 79 4.58 4.91 -16.53
C GLU A 79 4.89 5.49 -17.90
N SER A 80 4.10 6.47 -18.31
CA SER A 80 4.31 7.26 -19.52
C SER A 80 4.28 8.74 -19.17
N PRO A 81 4.75 9.64 -20.05
CA PRO A 81 4.72 11.09 -19.80
C PRO A 81 3.31 11.69 -19.60
N ILE A 82 2.25 10.92 -19.85
CA ILE A 82 0.85 11.39 -19.92
C ILE A 82 -0.05 10.59 -18.95
N ASP A 83 0.33 9.37 -18.60
CA ASP A 83 -0.47 8.46 -17.77
C ASP A 83 0.43 7.53 -16.94
N SER A 84 0.00 7.26 -15.71
CA SER A 84 0.49 6.21 -14.84
C SER A 84 -0.60 5.18 -14.62
N ALA A 85 -0.34 3.94 -15.01
CA ALA A 85 -1.28 2.84 -14.86
C ALA A 85 -0.73 1.70 -14.01
N CYS A 86 -1.62 1.08 -13.23
CA CYS A 86 -1.32 -0.11 -12.44
C CYS A 86 -2.39 -1.17 -12.68
N LYS A 87 -1.96 -2.34 -13.13
CA LYS A 87 -2.79 -3.52 -13.26
C LYS A 87 -2.53 -4.46 -12.09
N VAL A 88 -3.60 -4.92 -11.45
CA VAL A 88 -3.53 -5.87 -10.33
C VAL A 88 -4.12 -7.20 -10.78
N SER A 89 -3.36 -8.27 -10.56
CA SER A 89 -3.81 -9.63 -10.78
C SER A 89 -3.64 -10.48 -9.52
N LYS A 90 -4.44 -11.53 -9.37
CA LYS A 90 -4.33 -12.49 -8.27
C LYS A 90 -4.06 -13.89 -8.80
N TRP A 91 -3.20 -14.61 -8.10
CA TRP A 91 -2.87 -15.98 -8.44
C TRP A 91 -4.08 -16.90 -8.21
N ASN A 92 -4.49 -17.60 -9.26
CA ASN A 92 -5.48 -18.67 -9.19
C ASN A 92 -4.73 -20.02 -9.07
N GLU A 93 -4.85 -20.66 -7.90
CA GLU A 93 -4.22 -21.95 -7.64
C GLU A 93 -4.76 -23.11 -8.49
N THR A 94 -6.02 -23.02 -8.93
CA THR A 94 -6.69 -24.06 -9.72
C THR A 94 -6.21 -24.04 -11.16
N GLU A 95 -6.16 -22.85 -11.77
CA GLU A 95 -5.77 -22.69 -13.17
C GLU A 95 -4.25 -22.49 -13.35
N LYS A 96 -3.52 -22.24 -12.26
CA LYS A 96 -2.08 -21.91 -12.26
C LYS A 96 -1.76 -20.69 -13.12
N THR A 97 -2.64 -19.69 -13.07
CA THR A 97 -2.59 -18.45 -13.84
C THR A 97 -2.84 -17.24 -12.95
N PHE A 98 -2.48 -16.06 -13.45
CA PHE A 98 -2.88 -14.79 -12.84
C PHE A 98 -4.18 -14.30 -13.47
N GLU A 99 -5.19 -14.10 -12.64
CA GLU A 99 -6.47 -13.50 -13.05
C GLU A 99 -6.43 -12.00 -12.83
N LEU A 100 -6.83 -11.24 -13.85
CA LEU A 100 -6.95 -9.79 -13.75
C LEU A 100 -8.08 -9.42 -12.79
N LEU A 101 -7.76 -8.64 -11.76
CA LEU A 101 -8.73 -8.09 -10.82
C LEU A 101 -9.13 -6.68 -11.20
N SER A 102 -8.14 -5.81 -11.39
CA SER A 102 -8.40 -4.41 -11.69
C SER A 102 -7.28 -3.75 -12.50
N VAL A 103 -7.66 -2.67 -13.17
CA VAL A 103 -6.73 -1.78 -13.88
C VAL A 103 -7.02 -0.37 -13.44
N PHE A 104 -5.99 0.27 -12.90
CA PHE A 104 -6.01 1.65 -12.46
C PHE A 104 -5.38 2.53 -13.51
N HIS A 105 -6.13 3.52 -13.94
CA HIS A 105 -5.67 4.64 -14.73
C HIS A 105 -6.00 5.90 -13.94
N LEU A 106 -5.00 6.76 -13.75
CA LEU A 106 -5.20 8.07 -13.16
C LEU A 106 -4.62 9.08 -14.12
N GLU A 107 -5.49 9.52 -15.04
CA GLU A 107 -5.22 10.71 -15.85
C GLU A 107 -4.95 11.86 -14.87
N GLU A 108 -3.89 12.64 -15.11
CA GLU A 108 -3.42 13.78 -14.30
C GLU A 108 -2.57 13.46 -13.05
N ILE A 109 -2.58 12.23 -12.52
CA ILE A 109 -1.63 11.84 -11.46
C ILE A 109 -0.37 11.28 -12.12
N ASN A 110 0.59 12.16 -12.40
CA ASN A 110 1.97 11.82 -12.82
C ASN A 110 2.77 11.19 -11.67
N TYR A 111 2.19 10.22 -10.96
CA TYR A 111 2.80 9.69 -9.77
C TYR A 111 2.40 8.26 -9.46
N LEU A 112 3.19 7.35 -10.02
CA LEU A 112 3.06 5.90 -9.88
C LEU A 112 2.87 5.41 -8.43
N PRO A 113 3.55 5.95 -7.39
CA PRO A 113 3.33 5.51 -6.01
C PRO A 113 1.89 5.65 -5.53
N ALA A 114 1.20 6.73 -5.90
CA ALA A 114 -0.19 6.94 -5.53
C ALA A 114 -1.12 5.92 -6.20
N VAL A 115 -0.90 5.65 -7.49
CA VAL A 115 -1.65 4.65 -8.26
C VAL A 115 -1.50 3.27 -7.63
N VAL A 116 -0.26 2.88 -7.28
CA VAL A 116 0.03 1.59 -6.64
C VAL A 116 -0.59 1.50 -5.25
N ALA A 117 -0.52 2.56 -4.44
CA ALA A 117 -1.12 2.57 -3.10
C ALA A 117 -2.65 2.41 -3.15
N LEU A 118 -3.33 3.06 -4.10
CA LEU A 118 -4.78 2.89 -4.32
C LEU A 118 -5.11 1.49 -4.82
N ALA A 119 -4.33 0.98 -5.77
CA ALA A 119 -4.49 -0.37 -6.29
C ALA A 119 -4.31 -1.44 -5.21
N TYR A 120 -3.36 -1.23 -4.30
CA TYR A 120 -3.16 -2.06 -3.12
C TYR A 120 -4.38 -2.06 -2.19
N LEU A 121 -4.95 -0.89 -1.89
CA LEU A 121 -6.13 -0.77 -1.04
C LEU A 121 -7.34 -1.50 -1.64
N GLU A 122 -7.60 -1.31 -2.94
CA GLU A 122 -8.70 -2.00 -3.62
C GLU A 122 -8.49 -3.52 -3.65
N ALA A 123 -7.26 -3.98 -3.90
CA ALA A 123 -6.92 -5.40 -3.90
C ALA A 123 -7.19 -6.09 -2.55
N LYS A 124 -7.08 -5.33 -1.46
CA LYS A 124 -7.38 -5.76 -0.09
C LYS A 124 -8.87 -5.55 0.28
N GLY A 125 -9.70 -5.10 -0.65
CA GLY A 125 -11.14 -4.94 -0.49
C GLY A 125 -11.57 -3.62 0.17
N VAL A 126 -10.70 -2.61 0.20
CA VAL A 126 -11.02 -1.27 0.73
C VAL A 126 -11.75 -0.44 -0.33
N ASP A 127 -12.84 0.24 0.04
CA ASP A 127 -13.49 1.22 -0.82
C ASP A 127 -12.59 2.45 -1.01
N ILE A 128 -12.13 2.63 -2.25
CA ILE A 128 -11.22 3.71 -2.63
C ILE A 128 -11.92 4.93 -3.22
N THR A 129 -13.24 4.88 -3.43
CA THR A 129 -14.04 5.99 -3.99
C THR A 129 -13.76 7.35 -3.32
N PRO A 130 -13.56 7.43 -1.98
CA PRO A 130 -13.24 8.70 -1.31
C PRO A 130 -11.93 9.35 -1.77
N TYR A 131 -10.96 8.56 -2.24
CA TYR A 131 -9.62 9.01 -2.63
C TYR A 131 -9.48 9.30 -4.13
N LEU A 132 -10.48 8.95 -4.93
CA LEU A 132 -10.51 9.20 -6.37
C LEU A 132 -11.08 10.59 -6.73
N LYS A 133 -11.40 11.43 -5.75
CA LYS A 133 -12.08 12.70 -5.99
C LYS A 133 -11.22 13.66 -6.81
N GLU A 134 -11.70 13.91 -8.03
CA GLU A 134 -11.43 15.07 -8.86
C GLU A 134 -11.47 16.35 -8.02
N GLU A 135 -10.38 17.12 -8.03
CA GLU A 135 -10.41 18.49 -7.55
C GLU A 135 -11.45 19.26 -8.40
N LYS A 136 -12.45 19.83 -7.72
CA LYS A 136 -13.31 20.87 -8.32
C LYS A 136 -12.60 22.21 -8.35
#